data_AF-A0A2M7YZA8-F1
#
_entry.id   AF-A0A2M7YZA8-F1
#
_cell.length_a   1.000
_cell.length_b   1.000
_cell.length_c   1.000
_cell.angle_alpha   90.00
_cell.angle_beta   90.00
_cell.angle_gamma   90.00
#
_symmetry.space_group_name_H-M   'P 1'
#
loop_
_entity.id
_entity.type
_entity.pdbx_description
1 polymer ?
#
loop_
_entity_poly.entity_id
_entity_poly.type
_entity_poly.pdbx_seq_one_letter_code
_entity_poly.pdbx_strand_id
1 'polypeptide(L)' 'MTQYWLLKSEPTTFSLDDLMKAPRQTTCWEGVRNYQARNFLKS' A
#
# COMPACT_ATOMS: atom_id res chain seq x y z
N MET A 1 -8.60 -20.16 -2.73
CA MET A 1 -9.50 -19.09 -2.24
C MET A 1 -8.81 -17.76 -2.48
N THR A 2 -9.53 -16.74 -2.96
CA THR A 2 -8.97 -15.41 -3.21
C THR A 2 -8.75 -14.68 -1.88
N GLN A 3 -7.58 -14.10 -1.68
CA GLN A 3 -7.27 -13.28 -0.51
C GLN A 3 -7.62 -11.82 -0.81
N TYR A 4 -8.27 -11.14 0.14
CA TYR A 4 -8.61 -9.73 0.04
C TYR A 4 -7.82 -8.93 1.08
N TRP A 5 -7.41 -7.72 0.71
CA TRP A 5 -6.53 -6.88 1.51
C TRP A 5 -7.10 -5.47 1.65
N LEU A 6 -6.80 -4.84 2.78
CA LEU A 6 -7.06 -3.42 3.03
C LEU A 6 -5.74 -2.75 3.40
N LEU A 7 -5.32 -1.77 2.60
CA LEU A 7 -4.11 -0.98 2.83
C LEU A 7 -4.53 0.43 3.28
N LYS A 8 -3.77 1.03 4.21
CA LYS A 8 -4.03 2.36 4.75
C LYS A 8 -2.89 3.30 4.41
N SER A 9 -3.21 4.47 3.87
CA SER A 9 -2.25 5.57 3.65
C SER A 9 -2.83 6.86 4.21
N GLU A 10 -1.95 7.72 4.73
CA GLU A 10 -2.33 9.07 5.17
C GLU A 10 -2.40 10.01 3.96
N PRO A 11 -3.52 10.71 3.71
CA PRO A 11 -3.67 11.56 2.52
C PRO A 11 -2.65 12.70 2.42
N THR A 12 -2.13 13.17 3.54
CA THR A 12 -1.10 14.22 3.59
C THR A 12 0.29 13.72 3.22
N THR A 13 0.51 12.40 3.26
CA THR A 13 1.79 11.77 2.90
C THR A 13 1.73 11.15 1.52
N PHE A 14 0.70 10.36 1.24
CA PHE A 14 0.48 9.72 -0.07
C PHE A 14 -1.00 9.39 -0.25
N SER A 15 -1.70 10.22 -1.01
CA SER A 15 -3.13 10.07 -1.28
C SER A 15 -3.42 9.13 -2.44
N LEU A 16 -4.71 8.82 -2.65
CA LEU A 16 -5.15 8.10 -3.85
C LEU A 16 -4.89 8.92 -5.13
N ASP A 17 -5.03 10.25 -5.06
CA ASP A 17 -4.76 11.12 -6.21
C ASP A 17 -3.27 11.09 -6.60
N ASP A 18 -2.38 10.96 -5.62
CA ASP A 18 -0.95 10.81 -5.87
C ASP A 18 -0.66 9.47 -6.56
N LEU A 19 -1.35 8.39 -6.16
CA LEU A 19 -1.28 7.11 -6.85
C LEU A 19 -1.80 7.19 -8.29
N MET A 20 -2.91 7.89 -8.52
CA MET A 20 -3.48 8.07 -9.86
C MET A 20 -2.56 8.86 -10.80
N LYS A 21 -1.74 9.76 -10.25
CA LYS A 21 -0.75 10.55 -11.00
C LYS A 21 0.59 9.82 -11.18
N ALA A 22 0.84 8.76 -10.40
CA ALA A 22 2.09 8.01 -10.48
C ALA A 22 2.26 7.35 -11.86
N PRO A 23 3.50 7.12 -12.33
CA PRO A 23 3.75 6.42 -13.58
C PRO A 23 3.05 5.06 -13.59
N ARG A 24 2.23 4.81 -14.61
CA ARG A 24 1.38 3.60 -14.73
C ARG A 24 0.45 3.36 -13.53
N GLN A 25 0.10 4.42 -12.80
CA GLN A 25 -0.75 4.35 -11.60
C GLN A 25 -0.26 3.32 -10.57
N THR A 26 1.06 3.15 -10.48
CA THR A 26 1.70 2.10 -9.69
C THR A 26 2.74 2.73 -8.77
N THR A 27 2.81 2.24 -7.53
CA THR A 27 3.85 2.62 -6.56
C THR A 27 4.30 1.41 -5.74
N CYS A 28 5.47 1.52 -5.10
CA CYS A 28 5.95 0.53 -4.14
C CYS A 28 5.30 0.79 -2.77
N TRP A 29 4.84 -0.26 -2.09
CA TRP A 29 4.33 -0.14 -0.73
C TRP A 29 5.46 -0.27 0.31
N GLU A 30 6.14 0.85 0.54
CA GLU A 30 7.26 0.93 1.47
C GLU A 30 6.85 1.36 2.89
N GLY A 31 7.82 1.55 3.79
CA GLY A 31 7.55 2.12 5.11
C GLY A 31 6.88 1.17 6.13
N VAL A 32 6.55 -0.07 5.77
CA VAL A 32 5.96 -1.03 6.72
C VAL A 32 6.96 -1.37 7.83
N ARG A 33 6.64 -0.99 9.07
CA ARG A 33 7.43 -1.28 10.28
C ARG A 33 6.71 -2.17 11.29
N ASN A 34 5.50 -2.59 10.98
CA ASN A 34 4.76 -3.57 11.78
C ASN A 34 5.04 -4.99 11.27
N TYR A 35 5.49 -5.88 12.17
CA TYR A 35 5.86 -7.25 11.81
C TYR A 35 4.72 -8.09 11.25
N GLN A 36 3.50 -7.93 11.79
CA GLN A 36 2.32 -8.66 11.34
C GLN A 36 1.89 -8.19 9.94
N ALA A 37 1.79 -6.88 9.73
CA ALA A 37 1.46 -6.29 8.42
C ALA A 37 2.48 -6.71 7.34
N ARG A 38 3.78 -6.74 7.68
CA ARG A 38 4.81 -7.22 6.77
C ARG A 38 4.60 -8.69 6.37
N ASN A 39 4.20 -9.53 7.32
CA ASN A 39 3.99 -10.96 7.04
C ASN A 39 2.76 -11.18 6.14
N PHE A 40 1.70 -10.36 6.29
CA PHE A 40 0.56 -10.33 5.38
C PHE A 40 0.94 -9.96 3.94
N LEU A 41 1.91 -9.06 3.74
CA LEU A 41 2.39 -8.72 2.38
C LEU A 41 3.25 -9.82 1.73
N LYS A 42 3.62 -10.87 2.47
CA LYS A 42 4.46 -11.99 1.99
C LYS A 42 3.67 -13.25 1.65
N SER A 43 2.38 -13.33 2.02
CA SER A 43 1.55 -14.54 1.95
C SER A 43 0.89 -14.79 0.60
#